data_AF-A0A1M6V111-F1
#
_entry.id   AF-A0A1M6V111-F1
#
_cell.length_a   1.000
_cell.length_b   1.000
_cell.length_c   1.000
_cell.angle_alpha   90.00
_cell.angle_beta   90.00
_cell.angle_gamma   90.00
#
_symmetry.space_group_name_H-M   'P 1'
#
loop_
_entity.id
_entity.type
_entity.pdbx_description
1 polymer ?
#
loop_
_entity_poly.entity_id
_entity_poly.type
_entity_poly.pdbx_seq_one_letter_code
_entity_poly.pdbx_strand_id
1 'polypeptide(L)'
;MKIKITHLLLTLGLITFSVQSQAQDPNFHIYLCFGQSNMEGQGTIGSQDQTVDNRFQVLQAVDCSNINRQATEWYPAIPPLCRCWNGLSPADYFGRTLIASLPSHINVGVVNVAVGGCRIELFDKDIYEDYLDTYKEDWFQNALDSYDRNPYNHLLSLAKQAQEVGVIKGILLHQGESNAGDAQWPTKVKKYMMTCYQIWIWKPMLSLYSLEKWYTKIKGVA
;
A
#
# COMPACT_ATOMS: atom_id res chain seq x y z
N MET A 1 46.37 15.44 50.66
CA MET A 1 44.91 15.18 50.70
C MET A 1 44.54 14.41 49.43
N LYS A 2 44.19 13.13 49.54
CA LYS A 2 43.98 12.21 48.40
C LYS A 2 42.60 12.46 47.77
N ILE A 3 42.57 13.03 46.57
CA ILE A 3 41.34 13.18 45.79
C ILE A 3 40.91 11.76 45.36
N LYS A 4 39.72 11.34 45.78
CA LYS A 4 39.18 10.00 45.55
C LYS A 4 38.84 9.83 44.06
N ILE A 5 39.62 8.99 43.37
CA ILE A 5 39.45 8.56 41.97
C ILE A 5 38.29 7.54 41.88
N THR A 6 37.11 7.91 42.36
CA THR A 6 35.91 7.04 42.31
C THR A 6 34.72 7.70 41.64
N HIS A 7 34.89 8.89 41.06
CA HIS A 7 33.84 9.58 40.29
C HIS A 7 34.21 9.79 38.81
N LEU A 8 35.36 9.27 38.37
CA LEU A 8 35.82 9.38 36.97
C LEU A 8 35.43 8.16 36.10
N LEU A 9 34.58 7.27 36.61
CA LEU A 9 34.08 6.10 35.87
C LEU A 9 32.54 6.13 35.72
N LEU A 10 31.92 7.32 35.81
CA LEU A 10 30.48 7.48 35.57
C LEU A 10 30.14 8.40 34.37
N THR A 11 31.15 8.84 33.61
CA THR A 11 30.99 9.85 32.55
C THR A 11 31.53 9.44 31.19
N LEU A 12 31.74 8.14 30.94
CA LEU A 12 32.17 7.65 29.62
C LEU A 12 31.37 6.41 29.19
N GLY A 13 30.08 6.63 28.94
CA GLY A 13 29.18 5.57 28.47
C GLY A 13 27.87 6.08 27.85
N LEU A 14 27.79 7.36 27.45
CA LEU A 14 26.76 7.81 26.53
C LEU A 14 27.26 7.53 25.11
N ILE A 15 27.20 6.26 24.72
CA ILE A 15 27.19 5.89 23.32
C ILE A 15 25.89 6.48 22.78
N THR A 16 25.97 7.67 22.22
CA THR A 16 24.94 8.22 21.35
C THR A 16 24.87 7.27 20.16
N PHE A 17 24.02 6.24 20.26
CA PHE A 17 23.45 5.64 19.07
C PHE A 17 22.67 6.76 18.39
N SER A 18 23.34 7.44 17.48
CA SER A 18 22.68 8.23 16.45
C SER A 18 21.83 7.23 15.70
N VAL A 19 20.57 7.09 16.12
CA VAL A 19 19.57 6.44 15.29
C VAL A 19 19.55 7.28 14.03
N GLN A 20 20.19 6.79 12.98
CA GLN A 20 20.04 7.34 11.64
C GLN A 20 18.58 7.15 11.29
N SER A 21 17.77 8.15 11.64
CA SER A 21 16.46 8.35 11.06
C SER A 21 16.72 8.53 9.57
N GLN A 22 16.69 7.45 8.82
CA GLN A 22 16.71 7.54 7.37
C GLN A 22 15.44 8.32 7.00
N ALA A 23 15.66 9.54 6.50
CA ALA A 23 14.58 10.30 5.93
C ALA A 23 14.05 9.52 4.71
N GLN A 24 12.74 9.51 4.54
CA GLN A 24 12.08 8.93 3.37
C GLN A 24 12.77 9.44 2.10
N ASP A 25 13.08 8.57 1.14
CA ASP A 25 13.58 9.04 -0.16
C ASP A 25 12.43 9.76 -0.88
N PRO A 26 12.48 11.09 -1.06
CA PRO A 26 11.42 11.82 -1.75
C PRO A 26 11.25 11.39 -3.21
N ASN A 27 12.27 10.73 -3.79
CA ASN A 27 12.30 10.23 -5.16
C ASN A 27 11.73 8.82 -5.30
N PHE A 28 11.40 8.14 -4.20
CA PHE A 28 10.67 6.87 -4.26
C PHE A 28 9.17 7.09 -4.08
N HIS A 29 8.46 7.10 -5.21
CA HIS A 29 7.04 7.40 -5.27
C HIS A 29 6.21 6.12 -5.11
N ILE A 30 5.50 5.99 -4.00
CA ILE A 30 4.76 4.77 -3.67
C ILE A 30 3.26 4.99 -3.89
N TYR A 31 2.59 4.00 -4.46
CA TYR A 31 1.16 4.00 -4.71
C TYR A 31 0.51 2.79 -4.05
N LEU A 32 -0.51 3.04 -3.22
CA LEU A 32 -1.29 1.98 -2.60
C LEU A 32 -2.38 1.53 -3.55
N CYS A 33 -2.54 0.23 -3.74
CA CYS A 33 -3.51 -0.37 -4.63
C CYS A 33 -4.46 -1.25 -3.81
N PHE A 34 -5.76 -1.05 -3.93
CA PHE A 34 -6.74 -1.94 -3.31
C PHE A 34 -8.05 -1.98 -4.08
N GLY A 35 -8.89 -2.96 -3.75
CA GLY A 35 -10.16 -3.17 -4.40
C GLY A 35 -10.52 -4.65 -4.48
N GLN A 36 -11.13 -5.05 -5.60
CA GLN A 36 -11.59 -6.43 -5.81
C GLN A 36 -10.84 -7.15 -6.93
N SER A 37 -11.45 -8.18 -7.54
CA SER A 37 -10.84 -9.10 -8.52
C SER A 37 -10.10 -8.41 -9.66
N ASN A 38 -10.64 -7.31 -10.19
CA ASN A 38 -9.99 -6.54 -11.25
C ASN A 38 -8.71 -5.83 -10.78
N MET A 39 -8.63 -5.41 -9.51
CA MET A 39 -7.38 -4.91 -8.91
C MET A 39 -6.40 -6.04 -8.59
N GLU A 40 -6.88 -7.21 -8.15
CA GLU A 40 -6.02 -8.38 -7.93
C GLU A 40 -5.25 -8.75 -9.20
N GLY A 41 -5.94 -8.67 -10.33
CA GLY A 41 -5.44 -8.99 -11.65
C GLY A 41 -6.04 -10.29 -12.17
N GLN A 42 -6.79 -10.18 -13.26
CA GLN A 42 -7.40 -11.29 -14.00
C GLN A 42 -6.88 -11.39 -15.43
N GLY A 43 -6.02 -10.45 -15.85
CA GLY A 43 -5.46 -10.45 -17.18
C GLY A 43 -4.45 -11.60 -17.35
N THR A 44 -4.39 -12.14 -18.57
CA THR A 44 -3.34 -13.12 -18.92
C THR A 44 -1.97 -12.44 -18.89
N ILE A 45 -1.01 -13.06 -18.21
CA ILE A 45 0.38 -12.60 -18.18
C ILE A 45 1.07 -13.12 -19.45
N GLY A 46 1.47 -12.20 -20.34
CA GLY A 46 2.21 -12.51 -21.56
C GLY A 46 3.73 -12.42 -21.36
N SER A 47 4.47 -12.83 -22.39
CA SER A 47 5.94 -12.72 -22.38
C SER A 47 6.42 -11.27 -22.28
N GLN A 48 5.66 -10.32 -22.83
CA GLN A 48 5.98 -8.88 -22.76
C GLN A 48 5.93 -8.33 -21.33
N ASP A 49 5.20 -8.99 -20.43
CA ASP A 49 5.01 -8.53 -19.05
C ASP A 49 6.15 -9.01 -18.13
N GLN A 50 6.99 -9.95 -18.59
CA GLN A 50 8.09 -10.55 -17.83
C GLN A 50 9.33 -9.67 -17.70
N THR A 51 9.35 -8.51 -18.35
CA THR A 51 10.45 -7.53 -18.26
C THR A 51 9.90 -6.20 -17.77
N VAL A 52 10.56 -5.58 -16.81
CA VAL A 52 10.14 -4.29 -16.23
C VAL A 52 11.37 -3.39 -16.02
N ASP A 53 11.18 -2.06 -16.06
CA ASP A 53 12.22 -1.11 -15.64
C ASP A 53 12.54 -1.35 -14.15
N ASN A 54 13.82 -1.47 -13.79
CA ASN A 54 14.25 -1.71 -12.41
C ASN A 54 13.81 -0.61 -11.43
N ARG A 55 13.43 0.57 -11.91
CA ARG A 55 12.87 1.64 -11.07
C ARG A 55 11.41 1.39 -10.67
N PHE A 56 10.73 0.43 -11.30
CA PHE A 56 9.36 0.06 -10.94
C PHE A 56 9.36 -1.21 -10.07
N GLN A 57 8.99 -1.03 -8.80
CA GLN A 57 9.06 -2.03 -7.75
C GLN A 57 7.67 -2.35 -7.17
N VAL A 58 7.52 -3.54 -6.61
CA VAL A 58 6.36 -3.98 -5.84
C VAL A 58 6.80 -4.39 -4.44
N LEU A 59 6.10 -3.89 -3.42
CA LEU A 59 6.23 -4.41 -2.06
C LEU A 59 5.34 -5.64 -1.97
N GLN A 60 5.95 -6.80 -1.79
CA GLN A 60 5.22 -8.06 -1.77
C GLN A 60 4.30 -8.11 -0.53
N ALA A 61 3.01 -8.30 -0.75
CA ALA A 61 2.03 -8.26 0.33
C ALA A 61 2.01 -9.54 1.18
N VAL A 62 2.31 -10.69 0.58
CA VAL A 62 2.21 -12.03 1.20
C VAL A 62 3.34 -12.94 0.70
N ASP A 63 3.70 -13.97 1.46
CA ASP A 63 4.71 -14.93 1.01
C ASP A 63 4.25 -15.70 -0.24
N CYS A 64 5.08 -15.70 -1.27
CA CYS A 64 4.83 -16.36 -2.54
C CYS A 64 6.03 -17.22 -2.95
N SER A 65 6.07 -18.45 -2.43
CA SER A 65 7.11 -19.43 -2.72
C SER A 65 7.18 -19.81 -4.20
N ASN A 66 6.05 -19.82 -4.93
CA ASN A 66 5.99 -20.16 -6.35
C ASN A 66 6.75 -19.18 -7.26
N ILE A 67 6.93 -17.93 -6.82
CA ILE A 67 7.69 -16.89 -7.53
C ILE A 67 8.88 -16.36 -6.71
N ASN A 68 9.27 -17.09 -5.65
CA ASN A 68 10.38 -16.77 -4.76
C ASN A 68 10.34 -15.33 -4.20
N ARG A 69 9.17 -14.89 -3.72
CA ARG A 69 9.01 -13.59 -3.04
C ARG A 69 8.54 -13.79 -1.61
N GLN A 70 9.12 -13.06 -0.67
CA GLN A 70 8.71 -13.00 0.73
C GLN A 70 7.90 -11.74 0.98
N ALA A 71 6.95 -11.79 1.90
CA ALA A 71 6.18 -10.63 2.32
C ALA A 71 7.11 -9.52 2.82
N THR A 72 6.69 -8.26 2.67
CA THR A 72 7.40 -7.05 3.12
C THR A 72 8.74 -6.75 2.45
N GLU A 73 9.10 -7.50 1.40
CA GLU A 73 10.28 -7.22 0.58
C GLU A 73 9.91 -6.55 -0.76
N TRP A 74 10.83 -5.74 -1.28
CA TRP A 74 10.69 -5.05 -2.56
C TRP A 74 11.29 -5.89 -3.69
N TYR A 75 10.55 -6.02 -4.79
CA TYR A 75 10.98 -6.74 -5.99
C TYR A 75 10.70 -5.90 -7.24
N PRO A 76 11.40 -6.16 -8.37
CA PRO A 76 10.95 -5.69 -9.67
C PRO A 76 9.48 -6.05 -9.89
N ALA A 77 8.67 -5.08 -10.32
CA ALA A 77 7.22 -5.23 -10.51
C ALA A 77 6.87 -6.06 -11.76
N ILE A 78 7.32 -7.31 -11.77
CA ILE A 78 6.92 -8.34 -12.71
C ILE A 78 5.63 -8.99 -12.15
N PRO A 79 4.54 -9.08 -12.94
CA PRO A 79 3.30 -9.67 -12.46
C PRO A 79 3.47 -11.14 -12.06
N PRO A 80 2.65 -11.64 -11.11
CA PRO A 80 1.55 -10.92 -10.47
C PRO A 80 1.99 -9.94 -9.38
N LEU A 81 1.19 -8.87 -9.20
CA LEU A 81 1.49 -7.80 -8.23
C LEU A 81 0.67 -7.85 -6.95
N CYS A 82 -0.43 -8.62 -6.90
CA CYS A 82 -1.31 -8.70 -5.72
C CYS A 82 -1.00 -9.92 -4.83
N ARG A 83 -1.25 -11.14 -5.35
CA ARG A 83 -0.88 -12.40 -4.69
C ARG A 83 -0.32 -13.40 -5.71
N CYS A 84 0.19 -14.50 -5.17
CA CYS A 84 1.04 -15.49 -5.82
C CYS A 84 0.51 -16.07 -7.13
N TRP A 85 -0.81 -16.20 -7.26
CA TRP A 85 -1.47 -16.87 -8.38
C TRP A 85 -2.43 -15.97 -9.14
N ASN A 86 -2.38 -14.65 -8.90
CA ASN A 86 -3.18 -13.70 -9.67
C ASN A 86 -2.61 -13.51 -11.08
N GLY A 87 -3.36 -12.80 -11.92
CA GLY A 87 -2.94 -12.40 -13.25
C GLY A 87 -2.36 -10.99 -13.29
N LEU A 88 -2.42 -10.40 -14.48
CA LEU A 88 -2.06 -9.03 -14.75
C LEU A 88 -3.09 -8.07 -14.13
N SER A 89 -2.60 -7.09 -13.36
CA SER A 89 -3.37 -6.04 -12.68
C SER A 89 -3.29 -4.72 -13.45
N PRO A 90 -4.28 -3.82 -13.33
CA PRO A 90 -4.14 -2.44 -13.82
C PRO A 90 -2.92 -1.71 -13.19
N ALA A 91 -2.47 -2.13 -12.00
CA ALA A 91 -1.28 -1.58 -11.36
C ALA A 91 0.00 -1.80 -12.20
N ASP A 92 0.07 -2.90 -12.98
CA ASP A 92 1.22 -3.22 -13.83
C ASP A 92 1.47 -2.12 -14.87
N TYR A 93 0.45 -1.80 -15.66
CA TYR A 93 0.59 -0.81 -16.73
C TYR A 93 0.51 0.61 -16.23
N PHE A 94 -0.16 0.87 -15.09
CA PHE A 94 -0.04 2.14 -14.41
C PHE A 94 1.43 2.47 -14.09
N GLY A 95 2.14 1.56 -13.40
CA GLY A 95 3.52 1.81 -13.00
C GLY A 95 4.48 1.90 -14.18
N ARG A 96 4.32 1.02 -15.18
CA ARG A 96 5.12 1.05 -16.43
C ARG A 96 4.94 2.34 -17.21
N THR A 97 3.71 2.83 -17.35
CA THR A 97 3.45 4.10 -18.05
C THR A 97 3.97 5.28 -17.23
N LEU A 98 3.77 5.27 -15.91
CA LEU A 98 4.23 6.34 -15.04
C LEU A 98 5.76 6.45 -15.06
N ILE A 99 6.49 5.34 -14.90
CA ILE A 99 7.95 5.33 -14.83
C ILE A 99 8.61 5.80 -16.15
N ALA A 100 7.96 5.54 -17.29
CA ALA A 100 8.40 6.02 -18.60
C ALA A 100 8.26 7.54 -18.77
N SER A 101 7.37 8.17 -18.01
CA SER A 101 7.11 9.62 -18.06
C SER A 101 7.88 10.44 -17.01
N LEU A 102 8.45 9.77 -16.00
CA LEU A 102 9.13 10.42 -14.88
C LEU A 102 10.64 10.56 -15.14
N PRO A 103 11.30 11.56 -14.53
CA PRO A 103 12.76 11.69 -14.55
C PRO A 103 13.46 10.39 -14.10
N SER A 104 14.64 10.11 -14.66
CA SER A 104 15.37 8.85 -14.45
C SER A 104 15.78 8.57 -12.99
N HIS A 105 15.82 9.59 -12.13
CA HIS A 105 16.15 9.45 -10.71
C HIS A 105 14.94 9.10 -9.83
N ILE A 106 13.72 9.08 -10.40
CA ILE A 106 12.50 8.73 -9.67
C ILE A 106 12.25 7.24 -9.80
N ASN A 107 12.00 6.60 -8.66
CA ASN A 107 11.53 5.23 -8.53
C ASN A 107 10.03 5.22 -8.27
N VAL A 108 9.33 4.18 -8.73
CA VAL A 108 7.91 3.97 -8.49
C VAL A 108 7.72 2.65 -7.77
N GLY A 109 6.96 2.67 -6.68
CA GLY A 109 6.59 1.49 -5.90
C GLY A 109 5.08 1.29 -5.91
N VAL A 110 4.61 0.04 -5.96
CA VAL A 110 3.21 -0.29 -5.70
C VAL A 110 3.08 -1.26 -4.52
N VAL A 111 1.99 -1.12 -3.76
CA VAL A 111 1.60 -2.02 -2.68
C VAL A 111 0.18 -2.46 -2.96
N ASN A 112 -0.07 -3.73 -3.32
CA ASN A 112 -1.40 -4.17 -3.75
C ASN A 112 -2.03 -5.16 -2.76
N VAL A 113 -3.17 -4.77 -2.19
CA VAL A 113 -4.01 -5.60 -1.33
C VAL A 113 -5.44 -5.52 -1.84
N ALA A 114 -5.87 -6.52 -2.58
CA ALA A 114 -7.21 -6.61 -3.17
C ALA A 114 -7.83 -7.98 -2.91
N VAL A 115 -9.16 -8.07 -2.85
CA VAL A 115 -9.88 -9.31 -2.57
C VAL A 115 -11.03 -9.52 -3.56
N GLY A 116 -10.98 -10.59 -4.34
CA GLY A 116 -11.97 -10.96 -5.34
C GLY A 116 -13.38 -10.99 -4.76
N GLY A 117 -14.37 -10.53 -5.52
CA GLY A 117 -15.78 -10.54 -5.10
C GLY A 117 -16.12 -9.71 -3.85
N CYS A 118 -15.15 -9.02 -3.23
CA CYS A 118 -15.42 -8.29 -2.00
C CYS A 118 -16.24 -7.02 -2.26
N ARG A 119 -17.08 -6.69 -1.29
CA ARG A 119 -17.64 -5.35 -1.19
C ARG A 119 -16.62 -4.39 -0.58
N ILE A 120 -16.81 -3.08 -0.79
CA ILE A 120 -15.89 -2.05 -0.29
C ILE A 120 -15.79 -2.05 1.25
N GLU A 121 -16.85 -2.46 1.94
CA GLU A 121 -16.95 -2.52 3.39
C GLU A 121 -15.95 -3.51 4.02
N LEU A 122 -15.41 -4.47 3.26
CA LEU A 122 -14.30 -5.31 3.72
C LEU A 122 -13.02 -4.50 4.03
N PHE A 123 -12.91 -3.30 3.47
CA PHE A 123 -11.84 -2.35 3.77
C PHE A 123 -12.25 -1.29 4.82
N ASP A 124 -13.38 -1.48 5.52
CA ASP A 124 -13.80 -0.62 6.63
C ASP A 124 -13.16 -1.08 7.94
N LYS A 125 -12.40 -0.19 8.59
CA LYS A 125 -11.76 -0.48 9.88
C LYS A 125 -12.72 -0.93 11.00
N ASP A 126 -14.00 -0.55 10.92
CA ASP A 126 -14.97 -0.73 12.00
C ASP A 126 -15.93 -1.91 11.76
N ILE A 127 -16.19 -2.27 10.49
CA ILE A 127 -17.24 -3.24 10.14
C ILE A 127 -16.75 -4.37 9.22
N TYR A 128 -15.46 -4.45 8.89
CA TYR A 128 -14.95 -5.48 7.96
C TYR A 128 -15.31 -6.91 8.37
N GLU A 129 -15.43 -7.18 9.68
CA GLU A 129 -15.75 -8.51 10.23
C GLU A 129 -17.09 -9.03 9.72
N ASP A 130 -18.08 -8.14 9.53
CA ASP A 130 -19.40 -8.49 9.00
C ASP A 130 -19.35 -9.01 7.55
N TYR A 131 -18.23 -8.79 6.85
CA TYR A 131 -18.05 -9.12 5.44
C TYR A 131 -17.09 -10.31 5.22
N LEU A 132 -16.52 -10.89 6.28
CA LEU A 132 -15.59 -12.02 6.17
C LEU A 132 -16.26 -13.31 5.68
N ASP A 133 -17.58 -13.43 5.84
CA ASP A 133 -18.35 -14.59 5.39
C ASP A 133 -19.26 -14.27 4.20
N THR A 134 -18.93 -13.22 3.41
CA THR A 134 -19.65 -12.89 2.16
C THR A 134 -19.74 -14.10 1.23
N TYR A 135 -18.66 -14.88 1.16
CA TYR A 135 -18.58 -16.16 0.46
C TYR A 135 -17.93 -17.19 1.39
N LYS A 136 -18.42 -18.44 1.38
CA LYS A 136 -17.87 -19.53 2.22
C LYS A 136 -16.85 -20.38 1.46
N GLU A 137 -16.70 -20.12 0.17
CA GLU A 137 -15.84 -20.84 -0.75
C GLU A 137 -14.36 -20.54 -0.50
N ASP A 138 -13.53 -21.56 -0.68
CA ASP A 138 -12.08 -21.52 -0.41
C ASP A 138 -11.38 -20.36 -1.11
N TRP A 139 -11.79 -19.98 -2.32
CA TRP A 139 -11.15 -18.90 -3.07
C TRP A 139 -11.24 -17.55 -2.33
N PHE A 140 -12.33 -17.30 -1.60
CA PHE A 140 -12.52 -16.08 -0.82
C PHE A 140 -11.89 -16.21 0.56
N GLN A 141 -12.14 -17.32 1.25
CA GLN A 141 -11.59 -17.54 2.59
C GLN A 141 -10.06 -17.57 2.58
N ASN A 142 -9.43 -18.26 1.62
CA ASN A 142 -7.97 -18.27 1.48
C ASN A 142 -7.39 -16.87 1.17
N ALA A 143 -8.12 -16.04 0.40
CA ALA A 143 -7.71 -14.67 0.12
C ALA A 143 -7.73 -13.80 1.39
N LEU A 144 -8.75 -13.98 2.25
CA LEU A 144 -8.83 -13.32 3.55
C LEU A 144 -7.74 -13.80 4.50
N ASP A 145 -7.52 -15.11 4.60
CA ASP A 145 -6.52 -15.70 5.49
C ASP A 145 -5.10 -15.26 5.12
N SER A 146 -4.85 -15.00 3.84
CA SER A 146 -3.58 -14.41 3.37
C SER A 146 -3.30 -13.01 3.92
N TYR A 147 -4.32 -12.32 4.44
CA TYR A 147 -4.24 -10.97 5.00
C TYR A 147 -4.66 -10.94 6.47
N ASP A 148 -4.45 -12.04 7.20
CA ASP A 148 -4.87 -12.21 8.60
C ASP A 148 -6.35 -11.88 8.83
N ARG A 149 -7.17 -12.12 7.80
CA ARG A 149 -8.60 -11.79 7.75
C ARG A 149 -8.91 -10.31 7.99
N ASN A 150 -7.95 -9.41 7.80
CA ASN A 150 -8.16 -7.96 7.87
C ASN A 150 -7.40 -7.23 6.75
N PRO A 151 -7.95 -7.20 5.52
CA PRO A 151 -7.28 -6.59 4.37
C PRO A 151 -6.98 -5.09 4.56
N TYR A 152 -7.84 -4.37 5.28
CA TYR A 152 -7.61 -2.96 5.63
C TYR A 152 -6.34 -2.79 6.48
N ASN A 153 -6.23 -3.54 7.58
CA ASN A 153 -5.08 -3.46 8.46
C ASN A 153 -3.80 -3.97 7.79
N HIS A 154 -3.92 -4.98 6.93
CA HIS A 154 -2.81 -5.49 6.13
C HIS A 154 -2.23 -4.42 5.20
N LEU A 155 -3.09 -3.75 4.42
CA LEU A 155 -2.70 -2.63 3.58
C LEU A 155 -2.06 -1.50 4.39
N LEU A 156 -2.62 -1.19 5.55
CA LEU A 156 -2.12 -0.16 6.44
C LEU A 156 -0.72 -0.50 7.00
N SER A 157 -0.48 -1.76 7.37
CA SER A 157 0.81 -2.24 7.82
C SER A 157 1.88 -2.06 6.74
N LEU A 158 1.58 -2.52 5.52
CA LEU A 158 2.49 -2.40 4.39
C LEU A 158 2.73 -0.94 4.00
N ALA A 159 1.69 -0.09 4.05
CA ALA A 159 1.81 1.33 3.78
C ALA A 159 2.78 2.02 4.75
N LYS A 160 2.71 1.69 6.05
CA LYS A 160 3.63 2.23 7.06
C LYS A 160 5.08 1.80 6.80
N GLN A 161 5.30 0.55 6.44
CA GLN A 161 6.63 0.04 6.10
C GLN A 161 7.16 0.70 4.81
N ALA A 162 6.32 0.83 3.80
CA ALA A 162 6.68 1.50 2.56
C ALA A 162 7.07 2.98 2.79
N GLN A 163 6.40 3.65 3.74
CA GLN A 163 6.75 5.01 4.18
C GLN A 163 8.08 5.11 4.92
N GLU A 164 8.77 4.02 5.26
CA GLU A 164 10.12 4.11 5.84
C GLU A 164 11.17 4.41 4.76
N VAL A 165 10.89 4.05 3.51
CA VAL A 165 11.85 4.15 2.40
C VAL A 165 11.42 5.11 1.29
N GLY A 166 10.16 5.51 1.23
CA GLY A 166 9.66 6.43 0.21
C GLY A 166 8.43 7.23 0.64
N VAL A 167 7.82 7.91 -0.33
CA VAL A 167 6.67 8.79 -0.13
C VAL A 167 5.45 8.23 -0.84
N ILE A 168 4.37 7.99 -0.10
CA ILE A 168 3.07 7.65 -0.70
C ILE A 168 2.56 8.86 -1.51
N LYS A 169 2.44 8.70 -2.82
CA LYS A 169 1.98 9.74 -3.75
C LYS A 169 0.52 9.60 -4.14
N GLY A 170 -0.09 8.44 -3.91
CA GLY A 170 -1.50 8.23 -4.25
C GLY A 170 -2.03 6.85 -3.95
N ILE A 171 -3.30 6.67 -4.31
CA ILE A 171 -4.05 5.43 -4.21
C ILE A 171 -4.61 5.08 -5.58
N LEU A 172 -4.57 3.80 -5.95
CA LEU A 172 -5.34 3.22 -7.03
C LEU A 172 -6.44 2.34 -6.42
N LEU A 173 -7.68 2.70 -6.70
CA LEU A 173 -8.85 1.92 -6.30
C LEU A 173 -9.52 1.38 -7.56
N HIS A 174 -9.69 0.05 -7.63
CA HIS A 174 -10.57 -0.57 -8.63
C HIS A 174 -11.55 -1.50 -7.93
N GLN A 175 -12.75 -0.97 -7.68
CA GLN A 175 -13.79 -1.63 -6.92
C GLN A 175 -15.16 -1.08 -7.34
N GLY A 176 -16.21 -1.88 -7.18
CA GLY A 176 -17.59 -1.41 -7.24
C GLY A 176 -18.58 -2.46 -7.73
N GLU A 177 -18.11 -3.50 -8.41
CA GLU A 177 -18.96 -4.51 -9.04
C GLU A 177 -19.79 -5.26 -7.99
N SER A 178 -19.20 -5.61 -6.84
CA SER A 178 -19.91 -6.27 -5.73
C SER A 178 -20.82 -5.31 -4.94
N ASN A 179 -20.71 -4.01 -5.19
CA ASN A 179 -21.56 -2.96 -4.64
C ASN A 179 -22.53 -2.39 -5.70
N ALA A 180 -22.68 -3.03 -6.87
CA ALA A 180 -23.55 -2.54 -7.92
C ALA A 180 -24.99 -2.29 -7.40
N GLY A 181 -25.52 -1.10 -7.70
CA GLY A 181 -26.84 -0.66 -7.23
C GLY A 181 -26.86 -0.04 -5.82
N ASP A 182 -25.74 -0.03 -5.09
CA ASP A 182 -25.64 0.62 -3.79
C ASP A 182 -25.43 2.13 -3.94
N ALA A 183 -26.49 2.91 -3.74
CA ALA A 183 -26.44 4.37 -3.81
C ALA A 183 -25.50 5.02 -2.76
N GLN A 184 -25.15 4.31 -1.69
CA GLN A 184 -24.21 4.80 -0.67
C GLN A 184 -22.76 4.48 -1.00
N TRP A 185 -22.48 3.71 -2.04
CA TRP A 185 -21.13 3.31 -2.42
C TRP A 185 -20.13 4.49 -2.52
N PRO A 186 -20.46 5.64 -3.17
CA PRO A 186 -19.53 6.78 -3.22
C PRO A 186 -19.18 7.33 -1.84
N THR A 187 -20.15 7.35 -0.92
CA THR A 187 -19.95 7.80 0.47
C THR A 187 -19.06 6.84 1.25
N LYS A 188 -19.28 5.53 1.08
CA LYS A 188 -18.45 4.48 1.69
C LYS A 188 -17.01 4.58 1.19
N VAL A 189 -16.79 4.64 -0.13
CA VAL A 189 -15.47 4.85 -0.73
C VAL A 189 -14.79 6.11 -0.18
N LYS A 190 -15.51 7.24 -0.10
CA LYS A 190 -14.97 8.48 0.47
C LYS A 190 -14.51 8.29 1.91
N LYS A 191 -15.29 7.62 2.76
CA LYS A 191 -14.91 7.30 4.15
C LYS A 191 -13.57 6.55 4.18
N TYR A 192 -13.39 5.54 3.33
CA TYR A 192 -12.18 4.70 3.34
C TYR A 192 -10.96 5.43 2.82
N MET A 193 -11.10 6.13 1.69
CA MET A 193 -10.04 6.98 1.16
C MET A 193 -9.60 7.97 2.23
N MET A 194 -10.52 8.71 2.85
CA MET A 194 -10.20 9.67 3.91
C MET A 194 -9.53 9.02 5.13
N THR A 195 -9.90 7.80 5.49
CA THR A 195 -9.26 7.08 6.61
C THR A 195 -7.80 6.74 6.26
N CYS A 196 -7.54 6.26 5.05
CA CYS A 196 -6.17 6.09 4.54
C CYS A 196 -5.39 7.41 4.53
N TYR A 197 -6.00 8.52 4.10
CA TYR A 197 -5.40 9.87 4.14
C TYR A 197 -5.07 10.36 5.56
N GLN A 198 -5.93 10.08 6.55
CA GLN A 198 -5.74 10.56 7.91
C GLN A 198 -4.48 9.97 8.56
N ILE A 199 -4.11 8.75 8.17
CA ILE A 199 -2.86 8.10 8.57
C ILE A 199 -1.64 8.82 8.00
N TRP A 200 -1.75 9.42 6.81
CA TRP A 200 -0.64 10.12 6.14
C TRP A 200 -0.26 11.45 6.80
N ILE A 201 -1.18 12.06 7.54
CA ILE A 201 -0.97 13.37 8.19
C ILE A 201 -0.25 13.22 9.56
N TRP A 202 -0.14 12.01 10.11
CA TRP A 202 0.39 11.77 11.46
C TRP A 202 1.91 11.49 11.56
N LYS A 203 2.71 11.91 10.56
CA LYS A 203 4.11 12.32 10.78
C LYS A 203 4.33 13.69 10.11
N PRO A 204 4.97 14.66 10.80
CA PRO A 204 4.45 16.02 10.87
C PRO A 204 4.89 16.88 9.69
N MET A 205 3.94 17.37 8.88
CA MET A 205 4.08 18.70 8.25
C MET A 205 2.74 19.26 7.74
N LEU A 206 2.27 20.31 8.42
CA LEU A 206 1.72 21.57 7.87
C LEU A 206 1.10 21.52 6.45
N SER A 207 -0.23 21.42 6.38
CA SER A 207 -1.12 22.55 6.06
C SER A 207 -2.45 22.04 5.51
N LEU A 208 -3.53 22.47 6.13
CA LEU A 208 -4.93 22.15 5.82
C LEU A 208 -5.43 22.75 4.48
N TYR A 209 -4.54 23.26 3.62
CA TYR A 209 -4.92 24.11 2.49
C TYR A 209 -5.25 23.37 1.18
N SER A 210 -5.01 22.05 1.10
CA SER A 210 -5.14 21.27 -0.14
C SER A 210 -6.51 20.58 -0.31
N LEU A 211 -7.24 20.33 0.78
CA LEU A 211 -8.48 19.53 0.76
C LEU A 211 -9.67 20.26 0.10
N GLU A 212 -9.76 21.58 0.21
CA GLU A 212 -10.88 22.34 -0.39
C GLU A 212 -10.84 22.34 -1.93
N LYS A 213 -9.65 22.32 -2.55
CA LYS A 213 -9.53 22.39 -4.01
C LYS A 213 -9.89 21.09 -4.72
N TRP A 214 -9.69 19.95 -4.06
CA TRP A 214 -10.05 18.64 -4.62
C TRP A 214 -11.58 18.46 -4.66
N TYR A 215 -12.29 18.97 -3.64
CA TYR A 215 -13.74 18.88 -3.51
C TYR A 215 -14.50 19.64 -4.62
N THR A 216 -14.00 20.79 -5.05
CA THR A 216 -14.65 21.60 -6.09
C THR A 216 -14.56 20.96 -7.48
N LYS A 217 -13.55 20.13 -7.74
CA LYS A 217 -13.31 19.54 -9.07
C LYS A 217 -14.24 18.35 -9.37
N ILE A 218 -14.73 17.65 -8.34
CA ILE A 218 -15.63 16.50 -8.50
C ILE A 218 -17.08 16.93 -8.73
N LYS A 219 -17.49 18.09 -8.19
CA LYS A 219 -18.86 18.61 -8.38
C LYS A 219 -19.15 19.20 -9.76
N GLY A 220 -18.14 19.33 -10.63
CA GLY A 220 -18.29 19.89 -11.98
C GLY A 220 -18.44 18.87 -13.11
N VAL A 221 -18.54 17.57 -12.80
CA VAL A 221 -18.61 16.49 -13.82
C VAL A 221 -19.81 15.55 -13.55
N ALA A 222 -20.91 16.11 -13.06
CA ALA A 222 -22.21 15.43 -13.00
C ALA A 222 -23.22 16.16 -13.88
#